data_AF-A0A3D3FS68-F1
#
_entry.id   AF-A0A3D3FS68-F1
#
_cell.length_a   1.000
_cell.length_b   1.000
_cell.length_c   1.000
_cell.angle_alpha   90.00
_cell.angle_beta   90.00
_cell.angle_gamma   90.00
#
_symmetry.space_group_name_H-M   'P 1'
#
loop_
_entity.id
_entity.type
_entity.pdbx_description
1 polymer ?
#
loop_
_entity_poly.entity_id
_entity_poly.type
_entity_poly.pdbx_seq_one_letter_code
_entity_poly.pdbx_strand_id
1 'polypeptide(L)'
;MNDVFKALADPTRRRILEMLKRQDLTAGQIADAFSIGKPSISHHLSLLKAADLVLSERAGQNIIYSINTSVFQEVVAWIYGLKGQEEKE
;
A
#
# COMPACT_ATOMS: atom_id res chain seq x y z
N MET A 1 1.65 12.64 1.90
CA MET A 1 0.87 12.25 3.10
C MET A 1 -0.65 12.19 2.84
N ASN A 2 -1.28 13.19 2.20
CA ASN A 2 -2.71 13.15 1.87
C ASN A 2 -3.08 11.91 1.01
N ASP A 3 -2.26 11.61 0.00
CA ASP A 3 -2.50 10.46 -0.89
C ASP A 3 -2.37 9.11 -0.18
N VAL A 4 -1.51 9.01 0.85
CA VAL A 4 -1.43 7.82 1.71
C VAL A 4 -2.75 7.59 2.44
N PHE A 5 -3.29 8.61 3.11
CA PHE A 5 -4.56 8.45 3.83
C PHE A 5 -5.74 8.21 2.90
N LYS A 6 -5.79 8.88 1.74
CA LYS A 6 -6.79 8.61 0.69
C LYS A 6 -6.69 7.17 0.16
N ALA A 7 -5.48 6.69 -0.06
CA ALA A 7 -5.25 5.31 -0.50
C ALA A 7 -5.70 4.32 0.58
N LEU A 8 -5.39 4.56 1.85
CA LEU A 8 -5.78 3.69 2.97
C LEU A 8 -7.28 3.74 3.32
N ALA A 9 -8.01 4.80 2.94
CA ALA A 9 -9.44 4.90 3.22
C ALA A 9 -10.27 3.77 2.58
N ASP A 10 -9.82 3.24 1.44
CA ASP A 10 -10.53 2.20 0.69
C ASP A 10 -10.22 0.79 1.24
N PRO A 11 -11.25 -0.05 1.48
CA PRO A 11 -11.07 -1.39 2.05
C PRO A 11 -10.40 -2.37 1.08
N THR A 12 -10.62 -2.24 -0.23
CA THR A 12 -9.97 -3.07 -1.25
C THR A 12 -8.46 -2.80 -1.24
N ARG A 13 -8.06 -1.53 -1.20
CA ARG A 13 -6.63 -1.16 -1.11
C ARG A 13 -5.97 -1.66 0.17
N ARG A 14 -6.64 -1.57 1.32
CA ARG A 14 -6.16 -2.18 2.58
C ARG A 14 -6.02 -3.69 2.46
N ARG A 15 -6.96 -4.37 1.82
CA ARG A 15 -6.88 -5.82 1.60
C ARG A 15 -5.71 -6.22 0.70
N ILE A 16 -5.43 -5.44 -0.36
CA ILE A 16 -4.24 -5.64 -1.20
C ILE A 16 -2.96 -5.52 -0.36
N LEU A 17 -2.86 -4.48 0.48
CA LEU A 17 -1.69 -4.30 1.36
C LEU A 17 -1.52 -5.46 2.34
N GLU A 18 -2.60 -6.00 2.91
CA GLU A 18 -2.55 -7.20 3.78
C GLU A 18 -2.09 -8.45 3.04
N MET A 19 -2.40 -8.58 1.74
CA MET A 19 -1.87 -9.67 0.91
C MET A 19 -0.37 -9.50 0.68
N LEU A 20 0.05 -8.29 0.28
CA LEU A 20 1.45 -7.96 0.01
C LEU A 20 2.35 -7.99 1.25
N LYS A 21 1.78 -7.76 2.43
CA LYS A 21 2.47 -7.96 3.71
C LYS A 21 2.97 -9.40 3.91
N ARG A 22 2.29 -10.39 3.30
CA ARG A 22 2.63 -11.81 3.46
C ARG A 22 3.66 -12.27 2.44
N GLN A 23 3.56 -11.78 1.21
CA GLN A 23 4.46 -12.11 0.11
C GLN A 23 4.25 -11.15 -1.06
N ASP A 24 5.26 -11.05 -1.92
CA ASP A 24 5.17 -10.30 -3.16
C ASP A 24 4.28 -11.04 -4.17
N LEU A 25 3.45 -10.28 -4.90
CA LEU A 25 2.43 -10.86 -5.78
C LEU A 25 2.34 -10.11 -7.11
N THR A 26 1.97 -10.84 -8.16
CA THR A 26 1.61 -10.23 -9.44
C THR A 26 0.22 -9.60 -9.39
N ALA A 27 -0.06 -8.64 -10.27
CA ALA A 27 -1.40 -8.08 -10.41
C ALA A 27 -2.49 -9.14 -10.67
N GLY A 28 -2.14 -10.22 -11.38
CA GLY A 28 -3.04 -11.35 -11.63
C GLY A 28 -3.40 -12.09 -10.33
N GLN A 29 -2.39 -12.51 -9.57
CA GLN A 29 -2.60 -13.19 -8.29
C GLN A 29 -3.37 -12.32 -7.29
N ILE A 30 -3.14 -11.01 -7.29
CA ILE A 30 -3.91 -10.07 -6.48
C ILE A 30 -5.37 -10.07 -6.95
N ALA A 31 -5.61 -9.94 -8.25
CA ALA A 31 -6.96 -9.87 -8.80
C ALA A 31 -7.78 -11.14 -8.55
N ASP A 32 -7.16 -12.31 -8.55
CA ASP A 32 -7.84 -13.60 -8.30
C ASP A 32 -8.46 -13.69 -6.89
N ALA A 33 -8.03 -12.83 -5.95
CA ALA A 33 -8.58 -12.76 -4.60
C ALA A 33 -9.82 -11.86 -4.46
N PHE A 34 -10.29 -11.23 -5.54
CA PHE A 34 -11.43 -10.31 -5.52
C PHE A 34 -12.49 -10.65 -6.57
N SER A 35 -13.74 -10.32 -6.27
CA SER A 35 -14.87 -10.47 -7.21
C SER A 35 -15.01 -9.29 -8.19
N ILE A 36 -14.01 -8.40 -8.27
CA ILE A 36 -13.99 -7.26 -9.19
C ILE A 36 -13.05 -7.52 -10.37
N GLY A 37 -13.28 -6.82 -11.48
CA GLY A 37 -12.50 -7.01 -12.70
C GLY A 37 -11.02 -6.61 -12.54
N LYS A 38 -10.15 -7.27 -13.31
CA LYS A 38 -8.71 -6.94 -13.40
C LYS A 38 -8.42 -5.45 -13.64
N PRO A 39 -9.16 -4.70 -14.49
CA PRO A 39 -8.95 -3.26 -14.65
C PRO A 39 -9.12 -2.47 -13.35
N SER A 40 -10.11 -2.84 -12.52
CA SER A 40 -10.34 -2.20 -11.22
C SER A 40 -9.18 -2.47 -10.26
N ILE A 41 -8.66 -3.70 -10.23
CA ILE A 41 -7.48 -4.03 -9.41
C ILE A 41 -6.24 -3.27 -9.88
N SER A 42 -6.00 -3.20 -11.19
CA SER A 42 -4.91 -2.38 -11.74
C SER A 42 -5.04 -0.91 -11.34
N HIS A 43 -6.26 -0.36 -11.32
CA HIS A 43 -6.50 1.00 -10.85
C HIS A 43 -6.15 1.16 -9.36
N HIS A 44 -6.58 0.24 -8.50
CA HIS A 44 -6.20 0.24 -7.08
C HIS A 44 -4.69 0.16 -6.88
N LEU A 45 -3.99 -0.68 -7.64
CA LEU A 45 -2.53 -0.81 -7.59
C LEU A 45 -1.82 0.47 -8.05
N SER A 46 -2.33 1.14 -9.09
CA SER A 46 -1.80 2.44 -9.52
C SER A 46 -1.96 3.52 -8.45
N LEU A 47 -3.10 3.56 -7.75
CA LEU A 47 -3.30 4.51 -6.65
C LEU A 47 -2.41 4.20 -5.44
N LEU A 48 -2.24 2.93 -5.09
CA LEU A 48 -1.31 2.51 -4.04
C LEU A 48 0.13 2.88 -4.38
N LYS A 49 0.53 2.70 -5.64
CA LYS A 49 1.86 3.07 -6.14
C LYS A 49 2.06 4.59 -6.14
N ALA A 50 1.05 5.35 -6.56
CA ALA A 50 1.11 6.82 -6.54
C ALA A 50 1.20 7.39 -5.12
N ALA A 51 0.69 6.65 -4.12
CA ALA A 51 0.85 6.96 -2.70
C ALA A 51 2.14 6.38 -2.10
N ASP A 52 3.03 5.81 -2.92
CA ASP A 52 4.27 5.11 -2.54
C ASP A 52 4.07 3.96 -1.53
N LEU A 53 2.86 3.42 -1.37
CA LEU A 53 2.57 2.33 -0.43
C LEU A 53 2.99 0.95 -0.94
N VAL A 54 3.18 0.83 -2.25
CA VAL A 54 3.66 -0.39 -2.91
C VAL A 54 4.76 -0.05 -3.90
N LEU A 55 5.70 -0.97 -4.04
CA LEU A 55 6.69 -0.96 -5.12
C LEU A 55 6.21 -1.88 -6.23
N SER A 56 6.78 -1.71 -7.43
CA SER A 56 6.51 -2.57 -8.56
C SER A 56 7.79 -2.85 -9.33
N GLU A 57 8.08 -4.11 -9.58
CA GLU A 57 9.24 -4.55 -10.37
C GLU A 57 8.77 -5.40 -11.54
N ARG A 58 9.41 -5.22 -12.70
CA ARG A 58 9.10 -6.02 -13.90
C ARG A 58 9.95 -7.29 -13.89
N ALA A 59 9.29 -8.44 -13.75
CA ALA A 59 9.90 -9.76 -13.82
C ALA A 59 9.42 -10.47 -15.11
N GLY A 60 10.17 -10.28 -16.19
CA GLY A 60 9.82 -10.78 -17.52
C GLY A 60 8.54 -10.14 -18.06
N GLN A 61 7.49 -10.97 -18.24
CA GLN A 61 6.17 -10.52 -18.71
C GLN A 61 5.27 -10.03 -17.57
N ASN A 62 5.62 -10.33 -16.32
CA ASN A 62 4.82 -9.99 -15.16
C ASN A 62 5.36 -8.74 -14.45
N ILE A 63 4.46 -8.05 -13.75
CA ILE A 63 4.83 -7.02 -12.77
C ILE A 63 4.54 -7.61 -11.40
N ILE A 64 5.57 -7.65 -10.57
CA ILE A 64 5.51 -8.08 -9.17
C ILE A 64 5.36 -6.83 -8.31
N TYR A 65 4.44 -6.87 -7.36
CA TYR A 65 4.19 -5.82 -6.38
C TYR A 65 4.66 -6.28 -5.01
N SER A 66 5.23 -5.34 -4.25
CA SER A 66 5.67 -5.54 -2.88
C SER A 66 5.27 -4.34 -2.02
N ILE A 67 5.19 -4.52 -0.70
CA ILE A 67 4.87 -3.42 0.22
C ILE A 67 6.08 -2.48 0.38
N ASN A 68 5.86 -1.16 0.32
CA ASN A 68 6.92 -0.20 0.61
C ASN A 68 6.92 0.13 2.11
N THR A 69 7.78 -0.53 2.88
CA THR A 69 7.85 -0.33 4.34
C THR A 69 8.33 1.06 4.74
N SER A 70 9.09 1.76 3.89
CA SER A 70 9.69 3.06 4.22
C SER A 70 8.63 4.13 4.48
N VAL A 71 7.59 4.18 3.64
CA VAL A 71 6.46 5.13 3.80
C VAL A 71 5.71 4.89 5.11
N PHE A 72 5.56 3.63 5.53
CA PHE A 72 4.92 3.33 6.82
C PHE A 72 5.76 3.82 8.01
N GLN A 73 7.09 3.75 7.93
CA GLN A 73 7.95 4.30 8.99
C GLN A 73 7.78 5.81 9.14
N GLU A 74 7.70 6.55 8.02
CA GLU A 74 7.44 7.99 8.05
C GLU A 74 6.08 8.33 8.66
N VAL A 75 5.03 7.61 8.28
CA VAL A 75 3.68 7.80 8.85
C VAL A 75 3.68 7.51 10.35
N VAL A 76 4.31 6.42 10.78
CA VAL A 76 4.40 6.04 12.19
C VAL A 76 5.20 7.07 12.99
N ALA A 77 6.34 7.52 12.47
CA ALA A 77 7.15 8.57 13.09
C ALA A 77 6.36 9.89 13.24
N TRP A 78 5.61 10.28 12.20
CA TRP A 78 4.73 11.44 12.26
C TRP A 78 3.63 11.29 13.32
N ILE A 79 2.95 10.13 13.38
CA ILE A 79 1.94 9.85 14.41
C ILE A 79 2.54 9.92 15.83
N TYR A 80 3.73 9.35 16.03
CA TYR A 80 4.41 9.45 17.33
C TYR A 80 4.78 10.90 17.67
N GLY A 81 5.15 11.72 16.68
CA GLY A 81 5.41 13.15 16.88
C GLY A 81 4.17 13.96 17.26
N LEU A 82 2.96 13.48 16.93
CA LEU A 82 1.70 14.10 17.40
C LEU A 82 1.42 13.81 18.88
N LYS A 83 1.91 12.68 19.38
CA LYS A 83 1.85 12.36 20.81
C LYS A 83 2.95 13.20 21.47
N GLY A 84 2.60 14.45 21.77
CA GLY A 84 3.52 15.51 22.19
C GLY A 84 4.56 15.07 23.22
N GLN A 85 5.68 15.78 23.22
CA GLN A 85 6.56 15.85 24.38
C GLN A 85 5.67 16.19 25.59
N GLU A 86 5.39 15.22 26.45
CA GLU A 86 4.97 15.53 27.81
C GLU A 86 6.14 16.32 28.41
N GLU A 87 5.91 17.63 28.57
CA GLU A 87 6.78 18.56 29.30
C GLU A 87 7.20 17.86 30.60
N LYS A 88 8.49 17.55 30.71
CA LYS A 88 9.08 17.27 32.01
C LYS A 88 9.45 18.63 32.60
N GLU A 89 8.68 19.04 33.59
CA GLU A 89 9.04 20.05 34.60
C GLU A 89 10.42 19.77 35.21
#